data_AF-A0AAV1AC23-F1
#
_entry.id   AF-A0AAV1AC23-F1
#
_cell.length_a   1.000
_cell.length_b   1.000
_cell.length_c   1.000
_cell.angle_alpha   90.00
_cell.angle_beta   90.00
_cell.angle_gamma   90.00
#
_symmetry.space_group_name_H-M   'P 1'
#
loop_
_entity.id
_entity.type
_entity.pdbx_description
1 polymer ?
#
loop_
_entity_poly.entity_id
_entity_poly.type
_entity_poly.pdbx_seq_one_letter_code
_entity_poly.pdbx_strand_id
1 'polypeptide(L)'
;MMPSGSGEGGRSFRWTDLFGSFSSCNSEASFNQPARDYANPGEPDAPLYHPLQEDGQRRQELSDRLGINSIGSDMPDEVRESILKTHNSIELKIEKALRSDRFSEDSLMEKRHQIRGVLFYPNGKALSLRTYNQHLHYMENFGTHRSVPYKRVIKALYNQDLELEKI
;
A
#
# COMPACT_ATOMS: atom_id res chain seq x y z
N MET A 1 53.25 5.35 -9.03
CA MET A 1 51.95 4.65 -9.09
C MET A 1 51.35 4.66 -7.70
N MET A 2 50.25 5.37 -7.50
CA MET A 2 49.41 5.27 -6.30
C MET A 2 48.27 4.28 -6.59
N PRO A 3 47.86 3.41 -5.66
CA PRO A 3 46.62 2.67 -5.79
C PRO A 3 45.45 3.52 -5.29
N SER A 4 44.51 3.82 -6.17
CA SER A 4 43.21 4.39 -5.79
C SER A 4 42.33 3.29 -5.20
N GLY A 5 42.05 3.39 -3.90
CA GLY A 5 41.07 2.56 -3.21
C GLY A 5 39.65 3.02 -3.56
N SER A 6 38.90 2.13 -4.21
CA SER A 6 37.49 2.35 -4.56
C SER A 6 36.57 1.92 -3.41
N GLY A 7 35.79 2.88 -2.90
CA GLY A 7 34.32 2.84 -2.95
C GLY A 7 33.59 1.85 -2.03
N GLU A 8 33.13 2.38 -0.90
CA GLU A 8 31.77 2.25 -0.37
C GLU A 8 31.10 0.86 -0.39
N GLY A 9 31.20 0.18 0.77
CA GLY A 9 30.29 -0.89 1.16
C GLY A 9 28.89 -0.33 1.48
N GLY A 10 28.10 -0.07 0.44
CA GLY A 10 26.66 0.17 0.56
C GLY A 10 25.98 -1.09 1.10
N ARG A 11 25.48 -1.01 2.34
CA ARG A 11 24.67 -2.06 2.95
C ARG A 11 23.41 -2.27 2.10
N SER A 12 23.38 -3.36 1.33
CA SER A 12 22.22 -3.81 0.58
C SER A 12 21.11 -4.15 1.58
N PHE A 13 20.10 -3.29 1.70
CA PHE A 13 18.90 -3.58 2.48
C PHE A 13 18.11 -4.67 1.76
N ARG A 14 18.15 -5.90 2.28
CA ARG A 14 17.39 -7.03 1.75
C ARG A 14 16.00 -7.04 2.34
N TRP A 15 15.00 -7.07 1.47
CA TRP A 15 13.59 -7.04 1.85
C TRP A 15 13.15 -8.28 2.64
N THR A 16 13.94 -9.36 2.59
CA THR A 16 13.73 -10.58 3.38
C THR A 16 13.88 -10.36 4.88
N ASP A 17 14.65 -9.35 5.31
CA ASP A 17 14.93 -9.13 6.73
C ASP A 17 13.73 -8.55 7.50
N LEU A 18 12.70 -8.09 6.78
CA LEU A 18 11.47 -7.56 7.35
C LEU A 18 10.41 -8.66 7.60
N PHE A 19 10.53 -9.81 6.95
CA PHE A 19 9.60 -10.92 7.07
C PHE A 19 10.24 -12.03 7.88
N GLY A 20 10.29 -11.85 9.21
CA GLY A 20 10.55 -12.95 10.13
C GLY A 20 9.62 -14.12 9.81
N SER A 21 10.18 -15.32 9.73
CA SER A 21 9.48 -16.55 9.36
C SER A 21 8.15 -16.70 10.12
N PHE A 22 7.03 -16.55 9.43
CA PHE A 22 5.72 -16.90 9.97
C PHE A 22 5.59 -18.42 9.94
N SER A 23 6.00 -19.06 11.03
CA SER A 23 5.68 -20.46 11.28
C SER A 23 4.16 -20.58 11.44
N SER A 24 3.55 -21.47 10.66
CA SER A 24 2.12 -21.80 10.78
C SER A 24 1.83 -22.33 12.18
N CYS A 25 1.04 -21.60 12.96
CA CYS A 25 0.42 -22.12 14.16
C CYS A 25 -1.06 -22.39 13.88
N ASN A 26 -1.38 -23.68 13.72
CA ASN A 26 -2.73 -24.21 13.80
C ASN A 26 -3.18 -24.15 15.26
N SER A 27 -4.34 -23.55 15.54
CA SER A 27 -5.05 -23.74 16.81
C SER A 27 -6.55 -23.86 16.51
N GLU A 28 -7.03 -25.10 16.53
CA GLU A 28 -8.45 -25.41 16.66
C GLU A 28 -8.88 -25.17 18.11
N ALA A 29 -9.92 -24.37 18.33
CA ALA A 29 -10.73 -24.41 19.54
C ALA A 29 -12.14 -23.88 19.24
N SER A 30 -13.06 -24.81 19.09
CA SER A 30 -14.51 -24.62 19.04
C SER A 30 -15.04 -24.23 20.42
N PHE A 31 -15.74 -23.10 20.55
CA PHE A 31 -16.69 -22.85 21.64
C PHE A 31 -17.81 -21.86 21.23
N ASN A 32 -19.02 -22.40 21.18
CA ASN A 32 -20.38 -21.81 21.19
C ASN A 32 -20.54 -20.28 21.22
N GLN A 33 -21.25 -19.73 20.22
CA GLN A 33 -21.83 -18.39 20.26
C GLN A 33 -23.25 -18.43 20.88
N PRO A 34 -23.56 -17.64 21.91
CA PRO A 34 -24.93 -17.17 22.11
C PRO A 34 -25.16 -15.89 21.28
N ALA A 35 -26.38 -15.79 20.74
CA ALA A 35 -26.85 -14.69 19.90
C ALA A 35 -26.60 -13.32 20.54
N ARG A 36 -26.04 -12.38 19.78
CA ARG A 36 -25.94 -10.98 20.17
C ARG A 36 -27.23 -10.26 19.75
N ASP A 37 -28.15 -10.16 20.69
CA ASP A 37 -29.14 -9.08 20.69
C ASP A 37 -28.49 -7.74 21.08
N TYR A 38 -29.18 -6.66 20.71
CA TYR A 38 -28.91 -5.23 20.98
C TYR A 38 -28.05 -4.49 19.95
N ALA A 39 -28.68 -4.09 18.84
CA ALA A 39 -28.33 -2.86 18.15
C ALA A 39 -28.61 -1.68 19.10
N ASN A 40 -27.58 -0.89 19.42
CA ASN A 40 -27.69 0.31 20.24
C ASN A 40 -28.23 1.48 19.37
N PRO A 41 -29.47 1.96 19.57
CA PRO A 41 -30.04 3.03 18.77
C PRO A 41 -29.63 4.38 19.36
N GLY A 42 -28.46 4.89 18.95
CA GLY A 42 -27.99 6.20 19.42
C GLY A 42 -26.53 6.52 19.13
N GLU A 43 -25.74 5.56 18.62
CA GLU A 43 -24.39 5.86 18.16
C GLU A 43 -24.49 6.49 16.76
N PRO A 44 -23.99 7.73 16.53
CA PRO A 44 -23.94 8.28 15.19
C PRO A 44 -23.09 7.35 14.33
N ASP A 45 -23.62 6.95 13.18
CA ASP A 45 -22.88 6.15 12.21
C ASP A 45 -21.50 6.78 12.01
N ALA A 46 -20.45 5.98 12.25
CA ALA A 46 -19.08 6.45 12.08
C ALA A 46 -18.97 7.11 10.69
N PRO A 47 -18.33 8.29 10.59
CA PRO A 47 -18.34 9.05 9.35
C PRO A 47 -17.85 8.17 8.20
N LEU A 48 -18.72 7.98 7.21
CA LEU A 48 -18.42 7.21 6.02
C LEU A 48 -17.19 7.82 5.36
N TYR A 49 -16.19 6.98 5.09
CA TYR A 49 -15.00 7.44 4.40
C TYR A 49 -15.33 7.69 2.93
N HIS A 50 -15.12 8.93 2.49
CA HIS A 50 -15.27 9.34 1.10
C HIS A 50 -13.88 9.46 0.46
N PRO A 51 -13.56 8.63 -0.55
CA PRO A 51 -12.32 8.72 -1.29
C PRO A 51 -12.18 10.05 -2.04
N LEU A 52 -10.95 10.58 -2.15
CA LEU A 52 -10.69 11.85 -2.84
C LEU A 52 -10.91 11.77 -4.36
N GLN A 53 -10.69 10.58 -4.94
CA GLN A 53 -10.89 10.32 -6.35
C GLN A 53 -12.05 9.35 -6.56
N GLU A 54 -12.87 9.63 -7.58
CA GLU A 54 -13.94 8.74 -8.03
C GLU A 54 -13.38 7.37 -8.48
N ASP A 55 -14.08 6.29 -8.12
CA ASP A 55 -13.62 4.92 -8.36
C ASP A 55 -13.35 4.63 -9.85
N GLY A 56 -14.18 5.13 -10.76
CA GLY A 56 -14.00 4.95 -12.20
C GLY A 56 -12.70 5.59 -12.70
N GLN A 57 -12.44 6.84 -12.29
CA GLN A 57 -11.23 7.56 -12.66
C GLN A 57 -9.98 6.93 -12.04
N ARG A 58 -10.04 6.55 -10.76
CA ARG A 58 -8.93 5.88 -10.07
C ARG A 58 -8.59 4.56 -10.75
N ARG A 59 -9.60 3.74 -11.07
CA ARG A 59 -9.39 2.46 -11.75
C ARG A 59 -8.77 2.65 -13.13
N GLN A 60 -9.21 3.64 -13.90
CA GLN A 60 -8.63 3.94 -15.20
C GLN A 60 -7.16 4.35 -15.08
N GLU A 61 -6.83 5.30 -14.20
CA GLU A 61 -5.45 5.75 -14.01
C GLU A 61 -4.52 4.63 -13.49
N LEU A 62 -5.02 3.72 -12.65
CA LEU A 62 -4.30 2.53 -12.21
C LEU A 62 -4.04 1.55 -13.37
N SER A 63 -5.06 1.33 -14.22
CA SER A 63 -4.98 0.47 -15.41
C SER A 63 -3.94 0.97 -16.39
N ASP A 64 -4.01 2.24 -16.77
CA ASP A 64 -3.07 2.87 -17.71
C ASP A 64 -1.64 2.72 -17.22
N ARG A 65 -1.42 2.95 -15.94
CA ARG A 65 -0.09 2.88 -15.35
C ARG A 65 0.44 1.47 -15.20
N LEU A 66 -0.41 0.50 -14.86
CA LEU A 66 -0.03 -0.90 -14.83
C LEU A 66 0.40 -1.36 -16.22
N GLY A 67 -0.32 -0.94 -17.27
CA GLY A 67 0.06 -1.18 -18.67
C GLY A 67 1.46 -0.68 -18.98
N ILE A 68 1.75 0.59 -18.68
CA ILE A 68 3.07 1.20 -18.91
C ILE A 68 4.19 0.46 -18.15
N ASN A 69 3.95 0.07 -16.91
CA ASN A 69 4.96 -0.56 -16.04
C ASN A 69 5.05 -2.09 -16.21
N SER A 70 4.25 -2.66 -17.12
CA SER A 70 4.25 -4.09 -17.45
C SER A 70 4.54 -4.35 -18.93
N ILE A 71 5.01 -3.34 -19.69
CA ILE A 71 5.40 -3.50 -21.09
C ILE A 71 6.41 -4.67 -21.22
N GLY A 72 6.12 -5.59 -22.15
CA GLY A 72 6.92 -6.79 -22.38
C GLY A 72 6.68 -7.94 -21.40
N SER A 73 5.67 -7.84 -20.53
CA SER A 73 5.20 -8.94 -19.69
C SER A 73 3.89 -9.50 -20.23
N ASP A 74 3.88 -10.78 -20.56
CA ASP A 74 2.65 -11.50 -20.90
C ASP A 74 1.89 -11.82 -19.60
N MET A 75 0.99 -10.92 -19.22
CA MET A 75 0.14 -11.08 -18.03
C MET A 75 -1.29 -11.45 -18.45
N PRO A 76 -1.84 -12.56 -17.94
CA PRO A 76 -3.25 -12.90 -18.17
C PRO A 76 -4.18 -11.81 -17.66
N ASP A 77 -5.28 -11.55 -18.37
CA ASP A 77 -6.25 -10.51 -18.02
C ASP A 77 -6.79 -10.67 -16.59
N GLU A 78 -7.04 -11.91 -16.15
CA GLU A 78 -7.49 -12.21 -14.78
C GLU A 78 -6.49 -11.76 -13.70
N VAL A 79 -5.20 -11.94 -13.97
CA VAL A 79 -4.12 -11.50 -13.08
C VAL A 79 -4.04 -9.98 -13.07
N ARG A 80 -4.17 -9.34 -14.24
CA ARG A 80 -4.19 -7.89 -14.38
C ARG A 80 -5.34 -7.30 -13.55
N GLU A 81 -6.55 -7.83 -13.71
CA GLU A 81 -7.73 -7.39 -12.95
C GLU A 81 -7.56 -7.58 -11.44
N SER A 82 -6.97 -8.70 -11.02
CA SER A 82 -6.66 -8.96 -9.62
C SER A 82 -5.66 -7.97 -9.05
N ILE A 83 -4.63 -7.60 -9.82
CA ILE A 83 -3.67 -6.57 -9.44
C ILE A 83 -4.37 -5.22 -9.31
N LEU A 84 -5.20 -4.82 -10.27
CA LEU A 84 -5.91 -3.54 -10.24
C LEU A 84 -6.86 -3.43 -9.04
N LYS A 85 -7.60 -4.49 -8.74
CA LYS A 85 -8.46 -4.55 -7.55
C LYS A 85 -7.64 -4.35 -6.27
N THR A 86 -6.49 -5.02 -6.19
CA THR A 86 -5.60 -4.95 -5.01
C THR A 86 -4.94 -3.58 -4.90
N HIS A 87 -4.50 -2.98 -6.02
CA HIS A 87 -3.98 -1.61 -6.06
C HIS A 87 -5.00 -0.62 -5.53
N ASN A 88 -6.25 -0.70 -6.02
CA ASN A 88 -7.33 0.17 -5.55
C ASN A 88 -7.53 0.07 -4.04
N SER A 89 -7.60 -1.15 -3.48
CA SER A 89 -7.77 -1.35 -2.05
C SER A 89 -6.59 -0.83 -1.21
N ILE A 90 -5.35 -1.01 -1.70
CA ILE A 90 -4.16 -0.49 -1.03
C ILE A 90 -4.16 1.05 -1.06
N GLU A 91 -4.45 1.66 -2.21
CA GLU A 91 -4.45 3.12 -2.39
C GLU A 91 -5.47 3.79 -1.47
N LEU A 92 -6.71 3.27 -1.41
CA LEU A 92 -7.76 3.74 -0.51
C LEU A 92 -7.31 3.71 0.96
N LYS A 93 -6.69 2.60 1.40
CA LYS A 93 -6.21 2.46 2.77
C LYS A 93 -5.05 3.42 3.07
N ILE A 94 -4.16 3.66 2.11
CA ILE A 94 -3.04 4.60 2.23
C ILE A 94 -3.55 6.04 2.27
N GLU A 95 -4.47 6.42 1.39
CA GLU A 95 -5.09 7.75 1.38
C GLU A 95 -5.74 8.05 2.73
N LYS A 96 -6.54 7.10 3.25
CA LYS A 96 -7.15 7.24 4.58
C LYS A 96 -6.10 7.43 5.70
N ALA A 97 -4.99 6.70 5.64
CA ALA A 97 -3.92 6.82 6.63
C ALA A 97 -3.15 8.14 6.53
N LEU A 98 -2.91 8.64 5.31
CA LEU A 98 -2.27 9.94 5.10
C LEU A 98 -3.19 11.08 5.56
N ARG A 99 -4.49 10.99 5.31
CA ARG A 99 -5.47 11.97 5.84
C ARG A 99 -5.50 11.96 7.37
N SER A 100 -5.43 10.79 8.01
CA SER A 100 -5.33 10.72 9.48
C SER A 100 -4.04 11.33 10.02
N ASP A 101 -2.97 11.34 9.23
CA ASP A 101 -1.67 11.95 9.56
C ASP A 101 -1.59 13.44 9.19
N ARG A 102 -2.75 14.06 8.88
CA ARG A 102 -2.92 15.49 8.60
C ARG A 102 -2.22 15.96 7.31
N PHE A 103 -2.15 15.12 6.28
CA PHE A 103 -1.77 15.59 4.95
C PHE A 103 -2.97 16.22 4.22
N SER A 104 -2.73 17.33 3.50
CA SER A 104 -3.78 18.05 2.78
C SER A 104 -4.33 17.25 1.61
N GLU A 105 -5.65 17.33 1.40
CA GLU A 105 -6.34 16.59 0.33
C GLU A 105 -5.86 17.04 -1.06
N ASP A 106 -5.65 18.35 -1.24
CA ASP A 106 -5.13 18.94 -2.47
C ASP A 106 -3.75 18.38 -2.82
N SER A 107 -2.84 18.32 -1.83
CA SER A 107 -1.49 17.78 -2.05
C SER A 107 -1.52 16.28 -2.36
N LEU A 108 -2.38 15.51 -1.69
CA LEU A 108 -2.56 14.08 -1.99
C LEU A 108 -3.05 13.87 -3.43
N MET A 109 -3.98 14.69 -3.90
CA MET A 109 -4.52 14.61 -5.26
C MET A 109 -3.53 15.08 -6.32
N GLU A 110 -2.80 16.17 -6.06
CA GLU A 110 -1.75 16.68 -6.94
C GLU A 110 -0.63 15.64 -7.11
N LYS A 111 -0.19 15.04 -6.01
CA LYS A 111 0.94 14.09 -5.99
C LYS A 111 0.52 12.63 -6.13
N ARG A 112 -0.75 12.33 -6.43
CA ARG A 112 -1.29 10.94 -6.52
C ARG A 112 -0.46 10.03 -7.41
N HIS A 113 0.05 10.56 -8.53
CA HIS A 113 0.91 9.81 -9.44
C HIS A 113 2.29 9.53 -8.83
N GLN A 114 2.88 10.44 -8.05
CA GLN A 114 4.13 10.13 -7.36
C GLN A 114 3.91 9.09 -6.26
N ILE A 115 2.83 9.23 -5.47
CA ILE A 115 2.43 8.28 -4.43
C ILE A 115 2.27 6.86 -5.01
N ARG A 116 1.49 6.70 -6.09
CA ARG A 116 1.33 5.41 -6.78
C ARG A 116 2.65 4.83 -7.30
N GLY A 117 3.59 5.69 -7.72
CA GLY A 117 4.94 5.30 -8.11
C GLY A 117 5.67 4.60 -6.95
N VAL A 118 5.66 5.25 -5.79
CA VAL A 118 6.23 4.71 -4.55
C VAL A 118 5.52 3.42 -4.12
N LEU A 119 4.19 3.40 -4.15
CA LEU A 119 3.40 2.26 -3.67
C LEU A 119 3.60 1.01 -4.51
N PHE A 120 3.45 1.14 -5.83
CA PHE A 120 3.28 0.00 -6.72
C PHE A 120 4.50 -0.30 -7.58
N TYR A 121 5.39 0.68 -7.77
CA TYR A 121 6.51 0.59 -8.71
C TYR A 121 7.85 0.99 -8.08
N PRO A 122 8.23 0.46 -6.89
CA PRO A 122 9.40 0.93 -6.14
C PRO A 122 10.75 0.76 -6.86
N ASN A 123 10.81 -0.10 -7.88
CA ASN A 123 12.00 -0.30 -8.73
C ASN A 123 11.68 -0.03 -10.22
N GLY A 124 10.68 0.82 -10.51
CA GLY A 124 10.20 1.08 -11.87
C GLY A 124 9.45 -0.08 -12.52
N LYS A 125 9.07 -1.11 -11.75
CA LYS A 125 8.29 -2.27 -12.19
C LYS A 125 7.24 -2.64 -11.17
N ALA A 126 6.12 -3.21 -11.64
CA ALA A 126 5.08 -3.72 -10.77
C ALA A 126 5.60 -4.85 -9.87
N LEU A 127 5.10 -4.91 -8.64
CA LEU A 127 5.33 -6.07 -7.76
C LEU A 127 4.43 -7.23 -8.19
N SER A 128 4.72 -8.43 -7.69
CA SER A 128 3.85 -9.58 -7.93
C SER A 128 2.50 -9.42 -7.22
N LEU A 129 1.44 -10.03 -7.77
CA LEU A 129 0.12 -10.11 -7.12
C LEU A 129 0.21 -10.68 -5.69
N ARG A 130 1.06 -11.71 -5.50
CA ARG A 130 1.32 -12.30 -4.18
C ARG A 130 1.81 -11.24 -3.18
N THR A 131 2.74 -10.39 -3.59
CA THR A 131 3.27 -9.32 -2.74
C THR A 131 2.20 -8.28 -2.39
N TYR A 132 1.37 -7.89 -3.36
CA TYR A 132 0.26 -6.97 -3.08
C TYR A 132 -0.76 -7.57 -2.10
N ASN A 133 -1.13 -8.84 -2.28
CA ASN A 133 -2.04 -9.54 -1.38
C ASN A 133 -1.46 -9.63 0.05
N GLN A 134 -0.16 -9.90 0.18
CA GLN A 134 0.53 -9.88 1.48
C GLN A 134 0.48 -8.49 2.13
N HIS A 135 0.69 -7.42 1.36
CA HIS A 135 0.55 -6.06 1.87
C HIS A 135 -0.87 -5.77 2.34
N LEU A 136 -1.87 -6.09 1.53
CA LEU A 136 -3.27 -5.84 1.86
C LEU A 136 -3.70 -6.61 3.12
N HIS A 137 -3.38 -7.91 3.18
CA HIS A 137 -3.63 -8.75 4.34
C HIS A 137 -2.98 -8.17 5.61
N TYR A 138 -1.72 -7.72 5.52
CA TYR A 138 -1.06 -7.09 6.66
C TYR A 138 -1.78 -5.80 7.10
N MET A 139 -2.19 -4.95 6.16
CA MET A 139 -2.91 -3.70 6.48
C MET A 139 -4.26 -3.97 7.15
N GLU A 140 -4.94 -5.04 6.76
CA GLU A 140 -6.23 -5.45 7.35
C GLU A 140 -6.09 -5.98 8.77
N ASN A 141 -5.01 -6.71 9.07
CA ASN A 141 -4.85 -7.36 10.37
C ASN A 141 -4.04 -6.52 11.39
N PHE A 142 -3.10 -5.70 10.91
CA PHE A 142 -2.16 -4.97 11.78
C PHE A 142 -2.19 -3.45 11.60
N GLY A 143 -3.03 -2.95 10.70
CA GLY A 143 -3.20 -1.53 10.42
C GLY A 143 -2.26 -0.97 9.35
N THR A 144 -2.73 0.05 8.64
CA THR A 144 -2.03 0.65 7.49
C THR A 144 -0.70 1.29 7.86
N HIS A 145 -0.61 2.06 8.95
CA HIS A 145 0.61 2.78 9.35
C HIS A 145 1.83 1.87 9.58
N ARG A 146 1.60 0.61 9.94
CA ARG A 146 2.66 -0.38 10.20
C ARG A 146 3.11 -1.12 8.93
N SER A 147 2.37 -0.98 7.84
CA SER A 147 2.58 -1.70 6.58
C SER A 147 3.81 -1.21 5.82
N VAL A 148 4.37 -2.09 4.98
CA VAL A 148 5.50 -1.74 4.10
C VAL A 148 5.15 -0.62 3.12
N PRO A 149 3.99 -0.63 2.43
CA PRO A 149 3.65 0.46 1.51
C PRO A 149 3.60 1.83 2.19
N TYR A 150 3.01 1.91 3.40
CA TYR A 150 2.97 3.16 4.16
C TYR A 150 4.36 3.67 4.55
N LYS A 151 5.19 2.80 5.13
CA LYS A 151 6.57 3.14 5.50
C LYS A 151 7.38 3.62 4.30
N ARG A 152 7.10 3.11 3.11
CA ARG A 152 7.76 3.55 1.87
C ARG A 152 7.36 4.96 1.47
N VAL A 153 6.08 5.33 1.61
CA VAL A 153 5.61 6.71 1.41
C VAL A 153 6.28 7.65 2.41
N ILE A 154 6.27 7.31 3.71
CA ILE A 154 6.93 8.13 4.74
C ILE A 154 8.43 8.28 4.47
N LYS A 155 9.10 7.22 4.02
CA LYS A 155 10.51 7.29 3.63
C LYS A 155 10.73 8.21 2.43
N ALA A 156 9.86 8.15 1.41
CA ALA A 156 9.95 9.05 0.25
C ALA A 156 9.77 10.53 0.66
N LEU A 157 8.87 10.81 1.61
CA LEU A 157 8.71 12.15 2.19
C LEU A 157 9.97 12.60 2.94
N TYR A 158 10.53 11.72 3.78
CA TYR A 158 11.75 12.02 4.54
C TYR A 158 12.96 12.29 3.63
N ASN A 159 13.05 11.53 2.52
CA ASN A 159 14.11 11.68 1.53
C ASN A 159 13.90 12.84 0.55
N GLN A 160 12.75 13.55 0.61
CA GLN A 160 12.35 14.57 -0.36
C GLN A 160 12.15 14.04 -1.80
N ASP A 161 11.94 12.73 -1.95
CA ASP A 161 11.52 12.10 -3.22
C ASP A 161 10.02 12.34 -3.51
N LEU A 162 9.28 12.71 -2.47
CA LEU A 162 7.87 13.07 -2.48
C LEU A 162 7.69 14.28 -1.55
N GLU A 163 6.87 15.24 -1.93
CA GLU A 163 6.56 16.40 -1.10
C GLU A 163 5.05 16.47 -0.90
N LEU A 164 4.61 16.42 0.36
CA LEU A 164 3.20 16.57 0.72
C LEU A 164 3.04 17.67 1.76
N GLU A 165 1.99 18.48 1.58
CA GLU A 165 1.63 19.54 2.51
C GLU A 165 0.87 18.99 3.71
N LYS A 166 1.11 19.55 4.89
CA LYS A 166 0.40 19.22 6.13
C LYS A 166 -0.55 20.35 6.54
N ILE A 167 -1.68 19.97 7.13
CA ILE A 167 -2.70 20.86 7.70
C ILE A 167 -2.62 20.94 9.22
#